data_AF-A0A7S1E4M6-F1
#
_entry.id   AF-A0A7S1E4M6-F1
#
_cell.length_a   1.000
_cell.length_b   1.000
_cell.length_c   1.000
_cell.angle_alpha   90.00
_cell.angle_beta   90.00
_cell.angle_gamma   90.00
#
_symmetry.space_group_name_H-M   'P 1'
#
loop_
_entity.id
_entity.type
_entity.pdbx_description
1 polymer ?
#
loop_
_entity_poly.entity_id
_entity_poly.type
_entity_poly.pdbx_seq_one_letter_code
_entity_poly.pdbx_strand_id
1 'polypeptide(L)'
;GATLWRGIRNMKLSQEFESMGGIELAFMSTTSDIRVAVSYALSGGSLLFKITADNFMQTGADLQWVSAFPSEAEVLYPPLTYLKPTGRKQTGECNKLTIS
;
A
#
# COMPACT_ATOMS: atom_id res chain seq x y z
N GLY A 1 -13.33 10.57 -1.21
CA GLY A 1 -12.08 9.86 -1.48
C GLY A 1 -11.90 8.67 -0.56
N ALA A 2 -10.95 7.80 -0.87
CA ALA A 2 -10.56 6.64 -0.08
C ALA A 2 -9.10 6.76 0.37
N THR A 3 -8.80 6.26 1.57
CA THR A 3 -7.42 6.06 2.04
C THR A 3 -7.14 4.57 2.02
N LEU A 4 -6.13 4.18 1.26
CA LEU A 4 -5.71 2.79 1.07
C LEU A 4 -4.25 2.64 1.48
N TRP A 5 -3.88 1.42 1.82
CA TRP A 5 -2.56 1.09 2.34
C TRP A 5 -1.95 -0.06 1.55
N ARG A 6 -0.64 -0.01 1.33
CA ARG A 6 0.14 -1.09 0.71
C ARG A 6 1.45 -1.26 1.44
N GLY A 7 1.68 -2.44 1.99
CA GLY A 7 2.93 -2.83 2.61
C GLY A 7 3.82 -3.61 1.67
N ILE A 8 5.12 -3.32 1.69
CA ILE A 8 6.13 -4.02 0.89
C ILE A 8 7.31 -4.38 1.80
N ARG A 9 7.69 -5.67 1.77
CA ARG A 9 8.85 -6.19 2.52
C ARG A 9 10.15 -5.95 1.76
N ASN A 10 11.23 -5.79 2.51
CA ASN A 10 12.60 -5.67 1.99
C ASN A 10 12.76 -4.59 0.91
N MET A 11 11.98 -3.51 1.01
CA MET A 11 11.96 -2.45 0.00
C MET A 11 12.37 -1.12 0.62
N LYS A 12 13.15 -0.35 -0.12
CA LYS A 12 13.49 1.04 0.18
C LYS A 12 12.96 1.92 -0.94
N LEU A 13 12.45 3.09 -0.59
CA LEU A 13 11.99 4.06 -1.58
C LEU A 13 13.19 4.62 -2.34
N SER A 14 13.13 4.60 -3.68
CA SER A 14 14.17 5.18 -4.53
C SER A 14 13.98 6.68 -4.70
N GLN A 15 15.06 7.42 -5.00
CA GLN A 15 14.99 8.87 -5.25
C GLN A 15 14.19 9.19 -6.52
N GLU A 16 14.25 8.30 -7.52
CA GLU A 16 13.48 8.41 -8.76
C GLU A 16 11.98 8.31 -8.47
N PHE A 17 11.58 7.35 -7.62
CA PHE A 17 10.19 7.27 -7.19
C PHE A 17 9.79 8.50 -6.38
N GLU A 18 10.63 8.99 -5.46
CA GLU A 18 10.32 10.19 -4.67
C GLU A 18 10.12 11.44 -5.53
N SER A 19 10.88 11.58 -6.62
CA SER A 19 10.82 12.74 -7.51
C SER A 19 9.73 12.65 -8.58
N MET A 20 9.55 11.48 -9.20
CA MET A 20 8.70 11.33 -10.39
C MET A 20 7.55 10.34 -10.21
N GLY A 21 7.48 9.62 -9.09
CA GLY A 21 6.56 8.50 -8.92
C GLY A 21 7.00 7.24 -9.63
N GLY A 22 6.07 6.30 -9.78
CA GLY A 22 6.36 5.02 -10.41
C GLY A 22 5.12 4.33 -10.91
N ILE A 23 5.32 3.40 -11.85
CA ILE A 23 4.27 2.55 -12.40
C ILE A 23 4.44 1.15 -11.80
N GLU A 24 3.37 0.64 -11.19
CA GLU A 24 3.29 -0.79 -10.85
C GLU A 24 2.88 -1.55 -12.11
N LEU A 25 3.73 -2.47 -12.57
CA LEU A 25 3.49 -3.21 -13.81
C LEU A 25 2.47 -4.34 -13.64
N ALA A 26 2.39 -4.89 -12.43
CA ALA A 26 1.41 -5.90 -12.06
C ALA A 26 0.13 -5.26 -11.52
N PHE A 27 -0.85 -6.10 -11.16
CA PHE A 27 -1.95 -5.63 -10.32
C PHE A 27 -1.42 -5.12 -8.98
N MET A 28 -1.87 -3.94 -8.57
CA MET A 28 -1.41 -3.31 -7.33
C MET A 28 -2.45 -3.55 -6.23
N SER A 29 -2.20 -4.58 -5.42
CA SER A 29 -3.02 -4.88 -4.24
C SER A 29 -2.84 -3.81 -3.16
N THR A 30 -3.96 -3.34 -2.62
CA THR A 30 -4.04 -2.38 -1.50
C THR A 30 -5.17 -2.78 -0.56
N THR A 31 -5.19 -2.23 0.64
CA THR A 31 -6.21 -2.54 1.66
C THR A 31 -6.68 -1.27 2.36
N SER A 32 -7.95 -1.23 2.78
CA SER A 32 -8.44 -0.18 3.68
C SER A 32 -7.99 -0.38 5.14
N ASP A 33 -7.50 -1.56 5.52
CA ASP A 33 -7.01 -1.86 6.87
C ASP A 33 -5.48 -1.75 6.95
N ILE A 34 -5.00 -0.72 7.63
CA ILE A 34 -3.55 -0.51 7.82
C ILE A 34 -2.86 -1.70 8.49
N ARG A 35 -3.54 -2.46 9.35
CA ARG A 35 -2.95 -3.60 10.07
C ARG A 35 -2.57 -4.72 9.10
N VAL A 36 -3.39 -4.94 8.08
CA VAL A 36 -3.11 -5.87 6.98
C VAL A 36 -1.90 -5.37 6.20
N ALA A 37 -1.88 -4.11 5.77
CA ALA A 37 -0.71 -3.57 5.06
C ALA A 37 0.59 -3.67 5.89
N VAL A 38 0.53 -3.38 7.19
CA VAL A 38 1.68 -3.54 8.09
C VAL A 38 2.15 -4.98 8.14
N SER A 39 1.25 -5.96 8.30
CA SER A 39 1.63 -7.39 8.35
C SER A 39 2.34 -7.85 7.06
N TYR A 40 1.95 -7.29 5.91
CA TYR A 40 2.63 -7.50 4.63
C TYR A 40 3.96 -6.76 4.50
N ALA A 41 4.26 -5.75 5.30
CA ALA A 41 5.51 -5.00 5.25
C ALA A 41 6.58 -5.53 6.22
N LEU A 42 6.17 -6.16 7.34
CA LEU A 42 7.04 -6.59 8.46
C LEU A 42 8.30 -7.34 7.97
N SER A 43 9.42 -6.63 7.97
CA SER A 43 10.74 -7.11 7.57
C SER A 43 11.84 -6.13 8.03
N GLY A 44 13.12 -6.50 7.84
CA GLY A 44 14.27 -5.64 8.21
C GLY A 44 14.33 -4.31 7.45
N GLY A 45 13.62 -4.20 6.32
CA GLY A 45 13.37 -2.96 5.60
C GLY A 45 11.92 -2.91 5.14
N SER A 46 11.08 -2.13 5.82
CA SER A 46 9.63 -2.09 5.56
C SER A 46 9.25 -0.79 4.87
N LEU A 47 8.50 -0.87 3.77
CA LEU A 47 7.89 0.29 3.11
C LEU A 47 6.37 0.21 3.22
N LEU A 48 5.75 1.30 3.65
CA LEU A 48 4.30 1.42 3.73
C LEU A 48 3.85 2.62 2.89
N PHE A 49 3.04 2.37 1.87
CA PHE A 49 2.38 3.43 1.11
C PHE A 49 1.03 3.76 1.75
N LYS A 50 0.78 5.06 1.93
CA LYS A 50 -0.56 5.62 2.15
C LYS A 50 -1.02 6.25 0.85
N ILE A 51 -2.01 5.63 0.23
CA ILE A 51 -2.57 6.06 -1.06
C ILE A 51 -3.86 6.81 -0.77
N THR A 52 -4.00 8.01 -1.32
CA THR A 52 -5.23 8.81 -1.23
C THR A 52 -5.82 8.91 -2.63
N ALA A 53 -7.03 8.38 -2.79
CA ALA A 53 -7.84 8.54 -3.99
C ALA A 53 -8.90 9.60 -3.72
N ASP A 54 -8.95 10.69 -4.47
CA ASP A 54 -9.87 11.80 -4.18
C ASP A 54 -11.32 11.43 -4.48
N ASN A 55 -11.52 10.61 -5.51
CA ASN A 55 -12.82 10.13 -5.97
C ASN A 55 -12.73 8.66 -6.41
N PHE A 56 -13.89 8.08 -6.74
CA PHE A 56 -13.97 6.66 -7.10
C PHE A 56 -13.26 6.31 -8.42
N MET A 57 -13.02 7.27 -9.31
CA MET A 57 -12.28 7.02 -10.56
C MET A 57 -10.77 6.84 -10.33
N GLN A 58 -10.28 7.23 -9.15
CA GLN A 58 -8.88 7.09 -8.75
C GLN A 58 -8.67 5.91 -7.78
N THR A 59 -9.69 5.08 -7.55
CA THR A 59 -9.62 3.91 -6.67
C THR A 59 -9.59 2.61 -7.46
N GLY A 60 -9.16 1.52 -6.82
CA GLY A 60 -9.25 0.17 -7.38
C GLY A 60 -10.64 -0.46 -7.19
N ALA A 61 -10.80 -1.69 -7.68
CA ALA A 61 -12.00 -2.49 -7.47
C ALA A 61 -11.97 -3.14 -6.08
N ASP A 62 -13.07 -3.03 -5.34
CA ASP A 62 -13.26 -3.79 -4.09
C ASP A 62 -13.49 -5.27 -4.40
N LEU A 63 -12.60 -6.12 -3.88
CA LEU A 63 -12.64 -7.55 -4.09
C LEU A 63 -13.18 -8.33 -2.88
N GLN A 64 -13.56 -7.66 -1.79
CA GLN A 64 -13.90 -8.32 -0.53
C GLN A 64 -14.97 -9.41 -0.69
N TRP A 65 -15.99 -9.16 -1.51
CA TRP A 65 -17.12 -10.08 -1.69
C TRP A 65 -16.77 -11.37 -2.47
N VAL A 66 -15.68 -11.37 -3.24
CA VAL A 66 -15.24 -12.49 -4.09
C VAL A 66 -13.88 -13.06 -3.66
N SER A 67 -13.16 -12.37 -2.79
CA SER A 67 -11.82 -12.75 -2.35
C SER A 67 -11.84 -14.04 -1.54
N ALA A 68 -10.77 -14.84 -1.70
CA ALA A 68 -10.48 -15.96 -0.80
C ALA A 68 -10.08 -15.48 0.61
N PHE A 69 -9.70 -14.20 0.76
CA PHE A 69 -9.33 -13.56 2.02
C PHE A 69 -10.15 -12.28 2.28
N PRO A 70 -11.48 -12.36 2.51
CA PRO A 70 -12.32 -11.17 2.68
C PRO A 70 -11.90 -10.25 3.83
N SER A 71 -11.23 -10.79 4.85
CA SER A 71 -10.71 -10.01 5.98
C SER A 71 -9.56 -9.07 5.61
N GLU A 72 -8.93 -9.27 4.46
CA GLU A 72 -7.88 -8.37 3.97
C GLU A 72 -8.44 -7.05 3.42
N ALA A 73 -9.76 -6.98 3.15
CA ALA A 73 -10.43 -5.80 2.61
C ALA A 73 -9.68 -5.21 1.40
N GLU A 74 -9.36 -6.10 0.45
CA GLU A 74 -8.53 -5.77 -0.71
C GLU A 74 -9.28 -4.85 -1.67
N VAL A 75 -8.60 -3.76 -2.04
CA VAL A 75 -8.94 -2.88 -3.16
C VAL A 75 -7.84 -3.02 -4.21
N LEU A 76 -8.18 -3.60 -5.35
CA LEU A 76 -7.23 -3.97 -6.39
C LEU A 76 -7.22 -2.95 -7.53
N TYR A 77 -6.06 -2.34 -7.74
CA TYR A 77 -5.83 -1.49 -8.90
C TYR A 77 -5.38 -2.32 -10.11
N PRO A 78 -5.73 -1.92 -11.35
CA PRO A 78 -5.31 -2.63 -12.55
C PRO A 78 -3.80 -2.52 -12.77
N PRO A 79 -3.22 -3.35 -13.66
CA PRO A 79 -1.85 -3.20 -14.13
C PRO A 79 -1.57 -1.80 -14.68
N LEU A 80 -0.31 -1.40 -14.65
CA LEU A 80 0.16 -0.09 -15.10
C LEU A 80 -0.39 1.09 -14.28
N THR A 81 -0.77 0.85 -13.02
CA THR A 81 -1.19 1.93 -12.13
C THR A 81 0.00 2.81 -11.76
N TYR A 82 -0.12 4.09 -12.08
CA TYR A 82 0.86 5.10 -11.70
C TYR A 82 0.58 5.67 -10.30
N LEU A 83 1.60 5.69 -9.46
CA LEU A 83 1.59 6.34 -8.15
C LEU A 83 2.32 7.67 -8.21
N LYS A 84 1.61 8.75 -7.91
CA LYS A 84 2.17 10.09 -7.76
C LYS A 84 2.62 10.33 -6.31
N PRO A 85 3.88 10.72 -6.05
CA PRO A 85 4.33 11.07 -4.72
C PRO A 85 3.62 12.34 -4.24
N THR A 86 3.27 12.36 -2.95
CA THR A 86 2.71 13.56 -2.31
C THR A 86 3.81 14.47 -1.72
N GLY A 87 5.06 14.02 -1.74
CA GLY A 87 6.19 14.65 -1.03
C GLY A 87 6.21 14.40 0.48
N ARG A 88 5.19 13.73 1.05
CA ARG A 88 5.14 13.39 2.47
C ARG A 88 5.87 12.07 2.74
N LYS A 89 6.78 12.10 3.70
CA LYS A 89 7.53 10.93 4.17
C LYS A 89 7.58 10.93 5.69
N GLN A 90 7.39 9.76 6.28
CA GLN A 90 7.60 9.54 7.70
C GLN A 90 8.42 8.27 7.88
N THR A 91 9.40 8.33 8.75
CA THR A 91 10.21 7.20 9.18
C THR A 91 9.89 6.88 10.62
N GLY A 92 9.77 5.60 10.95
CA GLY A 92 9.55 5.13 12.31
C GLY A 92 10.21 3.78 12.51
N GLU A 93 10.50 3.45 13.76
CA GLU A 93 10.97 2.14 14.16
C GLU A 93 9.79 1.30 14.62
N CYS A 94 9.62 0.12 14.01
CA CYS A 94 8.69 -0.89 14.52
C CYS A 94 9.47 -1.81 15.45
N ASN A 95 9.58 -1.42 16.72
CA ASN A 95 10.17 -2.26 17.75
C ASN A 95 9.22 -3.42 18.05
N LYS A 96 9.75 -4.64 17.96
CA LYS A 96 9.09 -5.95 18.11
C LYS A 96 7.76 -5.89 18.86
N LEU A 97 6.69 -6.36 18.22
CA LEU A 97 5.47 -6.78 18.90
C LEU A 97 5.82 -7.85 19.94
N THR A 98 5.79 -7.49 21.22
CA THR A 98 5.57 -8.46 22.29
C THR A 98 4.13 -8.93 22.13
N ILE A 99 3.96 -10.11 21.54
CA ILE A 99 2.71 -10.87 21.67
C ILE A 99 2.80 -11.56 23.02
N SER A 100 2.12 -10.99 24.02
CA SER A 100 1.71 -11.71 25.24
C SER A 100 0.30 -12.23 25.05
#